data_AF-H2DKV8-F1
#
_entry.id   AF-H2DKV8-F1
#
_cell.length_a   1.000
_cell.length_b   1.000
_cell.length_c   1.000
_cell.angle_alpha   90.00
_cell.angle_beta   90.00
_cell.angle_gamma   90.00
#
_symmetry.space_group_name_H-M   'P 1'
#
loop_
_entity.id
_entity.type
_entity.pdbx_description
1 polymer ?
#
loop_
_entity_poly.entity_id
_entity_poly.type
_entity_poly.pdbx_seq_one_letter_code
_entity_poly.pdbx_strand_id
1 'polypeptide(L)'
;TALSTSMQDLLNYVNAGLTKEKDGNKQIDLINEAATAILNNENEKQSNIIALTENTVNNNDLTPDTKVAGVNAVLETKKNDQNTPDLEKSKMLEATVAIALNSENLEPKQKQQMLEKAVDVGLSLKDDASRATAIDGITDAVIKSNLSTEDKGTMLIAVGDKVNASELSNAEKQKLLGSVLKKGVEAQILSPEQQQLMQQNLDKRMGEQKKV
;
A
#
# COMPACT_ATOMS: atom_id res chain seq x y z
N THR A 1 14.95 6.08 14.50
CA THR A 1 14.84 7.42 15.14
C THR A 1 13.73 7.36 16.16
N ALA A 2 13.86 8.03 17.31
CA ALA A 2 12.78 8.12 18.29
C ALA A 2 11.68 9.08 17.79
N LEU A 3 10.41 8.81 18.11
CA LEU A 3 9.29 9.69 17.75
C LEU A 3 9.39 11.02 18.52
N SER A 4 8.99 12.11 17.88
CA SER A 4 8.83 13.41 18.54
C SER A 4 7.78 13.33 19.65
N THR A 5 7.90 14.15 20.70
CA THR A 5 6.95 14.17 21.83
C THR A 5 5.52 14.39 21.34
N SER A 6 5.31 15.33 20.42
CA SER A 6 3.99 15.60 19.83
C SER A 6 3.39 14.37 19.14
N MET A 7 4.22 13.55 18.48
CA MET A 7 3.74 12.31 17.87
C MET A 7 3.43 11.24 18.92
N GLN A 8 4.23 11.14 19.98
CA GLN A 8 3.93 10.23 21.09
C GLN A 8 2.61 10.60 21.78
N ASP A 9 2.36 11.89 22.01
CA ASP A 9 1.12 12.39 22.59
C ASP A 9 -0.08 12.09 21.69
N LEU A 10 0.05 12.27 20.38
CA LEU A 10 -0.99 11.92 19.41
C LEU A 10 -1.30 10.41 19.45
N LEU A 11 -0.29 9.54 19.43
CA LEU A 11 -0.50 8.09 19.51
C LEU A 11 -1.12 7.68 20.85
N ASN A 12 -0.73 8.31 21.95
CA ASN A 12 -1.36 8.06 23.25
C ASN A 12 -2.84 8.45 23.25
N TYR A 13 -3.17 9.59 22.64
CA TYR A 13 -4.55 10.02 22.47
C TYR A 13 -5.37 9.04 21.62
N VAL A 14 -4.83 8.65 20.45
CA VAL A 14 -5.49 7.67 19.57
C VAL A 14 -5.70 6.36 20.31
N ASN A 15 -4.67 5.78 20.93
CA ASN A 15 -4.79 4.52 21.66
C ASN A 15 -5.83 4.60 22.78
N ALA A 16 -5.83 5.68 23.57
CA ALA A 16 -6.83 5.86 24.62
C ALA A 16 -8.26 5.93 24.05
N GLY A 17 -8.43 6.54 22.87
CA GLY A 17 -9.69 6.55 22.11
C GLY A 17 -10.10 5.16 21.63
N LEU A 18 -9.19 4.43 20.98
CA LEU A 18 -9.42 3.09 20.44
C LEU A 18 -9.74 2.05 21.52
N THR A 19 -9.16 2.18 22.72
CA THR A 19 -9.47 1.32 23.85
C THR A 19 -10.89 1.58 24.39
N LYS A 20 -11.30 2.86 24.47
CA LYS A 20 -12.61 3.26 25.03
C LYS A 20 -13.76 3.04 24.07
N GLU A 21 -13.56 3.34 22.79
CA GLU A 21 -14.58 3.19 21.75
C GLU A 21 -14.55 1.76 21.21
N LYS A 22 -15.73 1.15 21.04
CA LYS A 22 -15.89 -0.22 20.53
C LYS A 22 -16.68 -0.27 19.22
N ASP A 23 -17.27 0.85 18.80
CA ASP A 23 -17.79 1.02 17.45
C ASP A 23 -16.64 1.16 16.46
N GLY A 24 -16.52 0.18 15.56
CA GLY A 24 -15.46 0.14 14.56
C GLY A 24 -15.43 1.37 13.64
N ASN A 25 -16.57 1.97 13.31
CA ASN A 25 -16.60 3.16 12.45
C ASN A 25 -15.98 4.36 13.15
N LYS A 26 -16.30 4.55 14.43
CA LYS A 26 -15.70 5.65 15.21
C LYS A 26 -14.21 5.41 15.48
N GLN A 27 -13.80 4.15 15.65
CA GLN A 27 -12.37 3.80 15.72
C GLN A 27 -11.64 4.19 14.42
N ILE A 28 -12.27 3.95 13.26
CA ILE A 28 -11.72 4.35 11.95
C ILE A 28 -11.67 5.88 11.82
N ASP A 29 -12.71 6.60 12.27
CA ASP A 29 -12.75 8.06 12.24
C ASP A 29 -11.58 8.66 13.03
N LEU A 30 -11.29 8.14 14.23
CA LEU A 30 -10.14 8.57 15.03
C LEU A 30 -8.80 8.38 14.31
N ILE A 31 -8.62 7.25 13.62
CA ILE A 31 -7.41 6.98 12.83
C ILE A 31 -7.30 7.94 11.65
N ASN A 32 -8.42 8.20 10.96
CA ASN A 32 -8.47 9.12 9.82
C ASN A 32 -8.20 10.58 10.24
N GLU A 33 -8.74 11.01 11.39
CA GLU A 33 -8.46 12.33 11.97
C GLU A 33 -6.97 12.48 12.31
N ALA A 34 -6.37 11.47 12.93
CA ALA A 34 -4.94 11.45 13.22
C ALA A 34 -4.09 11.52 11.94
N ALA A 35 -4.44 10.74 10.92
CA ALA A 35 -3.76 10.77 9.62
C ALA A 35 -3.85 12.16 8.96
N THR A 36 -5.03 12.79 9.02
CA THR A 36 -5.26 14.14 8.50
C THR A 36 -4.42 15.17 9.25
N ALA A 37 -4.39 15.10 10.58
CA ALA A 37 -3.58 15.99 11.41
C ALA A 37 -2.08 15.86 11.09
N ILE A 38 -1.60 14.63 10.88
CA ILE A 38 -0.20 14.38 10.50
C ILE A 38 0.11 14.99 9.13
N LEU A 39 -0.73 14.78 8.12
CA LEU A 39 -0.46 15.26 6.76
C LEU A 39 -0.59 16.78 6.62
N ASN A 40 -1.36 17.43 7.49
CA ASN A 40 -1.45 18.88 7.59
C ASN A 40 -0.27 19.53 8.33
N ASN A 41 0.55 18.74 9.05
CA ASN A 41 1.75 19.24 9.70
C ASN A 41 2.92 19.28 8.71
N GLU A 42 3.75 20.33 8.74
CA GLU A 42 4.89 20.46 7.82
C GLU A 42 6.03 19.48 8.12
N ASN A 43 6.14 18.97 9.36
CA ASN A 43 7.28 18.17 9.80
C ASN A 43 6.98 16.67 9.92
N GLU A 44 7.95 15.83 9.55
CA GLU A 44 7.98 14.40 9.85
C GLU A 44 6.78 13.58 9.34
N LYS A 45 6.07 14.07 8.30
CA LYS A 45 4.87 13.41 7.73
C LYS A 45 5.09 11.91 7.48
N GLN A 46 6.18 11.56 6.81
CA GLN A 46 6.47 10.17 6.47
C GLN A 46 6.62 9.29 7.71
N SER A 47 7.49 9.65 8.64
CA SER A 47 7.71 8.86 9.86
C SER A 47 6.47 8.78 10.73
N ASN A 48 5.67 9.83 10.78
CA ASN A 48 4.45 9.88 11.59
C ASN A 48 3.34 9.01 10.99
N ILE A 49 3.15 9.00 9.66
CA ILE A 49 2.22 8.08 8.99
C ILE A 49 2.64 6.62 9.18
N ILE A 50 3.94 6.33 9.11
CA ILE A 50 4.50 5.00 9.38
C ILE A 50 4.15 4.57 10.81
N ALA A 51 4.41 5.42 11.81
CA ALA A 51 4.13 5.10 13.20
C ALA A 51 2.62 4.94 13.49
N LEU A 52 1.75 5.74 12.86
CA LEU A 52 0.30 5.56 12.96
C LEU A 52 -0.15 4.23 12.34
N THR A 53 0.43 3.85 11.21
CA THR A 53 0.14 2.57 10.54
C THR A 53 0.57 1.39 11.42
N GLU A 54 1.79 1.42 11.95
CA GLU A 54 2.30 0.41 12.88
C GLU A 54 1.41 0.31 14.12
N ASN A 55 1.03 1.44 14.70
CA ASN A 55 0.14 1.48 15.85
C ASN A 55 -1.21 0.85 15.52
N THR A 56 -1.83 1.22 14.40
CA THR A 56 -3.13 0.68 13.96
C THR A 56 -3.08 -0.84 13.78
N VAL A 57 -2.08 -1.33 13.05
CA VAL A 57 -1.95 -2.76 12.73
C VAL A 57 -1.63 -3.61 13.97
N ASN A 58 -0.89 -3.05 14.93
CA ASN A 58 -0.49 -3.75 16.15
C ASN A 58 -1.41 -3.51 17.35
N ASN A 59 -2.47 -2.72 17.19
CA ASN A 59 -3.39 -2.43 18.28
C ASN A 59 -4.25 -3.67 18.61
N ASN A 60 -4.23 -4.12 19.86
CA ASN A 60 -4.96 -5.31 20.31
C ASN A 60 -6.45 -5.05 20.59
N ASP A 61 -6.87 -3.79 20.71
CA ASP A 61 -8.27 -3.40 20.87
C ASP A 61 -9.04 -3.35 19.54
N LEU A 62 -8.34 -3.44 18.41
CA LEU A 62 -8.94 -3.45 17.07
C LEU A 62 -9.16 -4.88 16.58
N THR A 63 -10.35 -5.12 16.02
CA THR A 63 -10.58 -6.34 15.25
C THR A 63 -9.73 -6.34 13.97
N PRO A 64 -9.39 -7.50 13.40
CA PRO A 64 -8.64 -7.56 12.15
C PRO A 64 -9.27 -6.75 10.99
N ASP A 65 -10.61 -6.74 10.87
CA ASP A 65 -11.30 -5.95 9.85
C ASP A 65 -11.22 -4.45 10.14
N THR A 66 -11.29 -4.04 11.41
CA THR A 66 -11.07 -2.64 11.80
C THR A 66 -9.64 -2.19 11.49
N LYS A 67 -8.64 -3.07 11.65
CA LYS A 67 -7.25 -2.77 11.27
C LYS A 67 -7.13 -2.51 9.76
N VAL A 68 -7.75 -3.37 8.94
CA VAL A 68 -7.82 -3.17 7.47
C VAL A 68 -8.49 -1.84 7.14
N ALA A 69 -9.66 -1.58 7.71
CA ALA A 69 -10.40 -0.35 7.43
C ALA A 69 -9.64 0.91 7.90
N GLY A 70 -8.96 0.85 9.04
CA GLY A 70 -8.13 1.93 9.57
C GLY A 70 -6.94 2.24 8.67
N VAL A 71 -6.17 1.22 8.24
CA VAL A 71 -5.06 1.42 7.28
C VAL A 71 -5.59 1.93 5.93
N ASN A 72 -6.73 1.42 5.47
CA ASN A 72 -7.35 1.89 4.23
C ASN A 72 -7.79 3.36 4.33
N ALA A 73 -8.24 3.81 5.52
CA ALA A 73 -8.53 5.21 5.78
C ALA A 73 -7.25 6.05 5.66
N VAL A 74 -6.15 5.65 6.32
CA VAL A 74 -4.84 6.32 6.20
C VAL A 74 -4.40 6.45 4.73
N LEU A 75 -4.54 5.38 3.96
CA LEU A 75 -4.22 5.36 2.52
C LEU A 75 -5.10 6.32 1.72
N GLU A 76 -6.40 6.41 2.02
CA GLU A 76 -7.32 7.34 1.36
C GLU A 76 -7.05 8.80 1.76
N THR A 77 -6.75 9.09 3.03
CA THR A 77 -6.37 10.44 3.47
C THR A 77 -5.17 10.95 2.67
N LYS A 78 -4.18 10.07 2.50
CA LYS A 78 -2.96 10.36 1.75
C LYS A 78 -3.19 10.56 0.26
N LYS A 79 -4.10 9.78 -0.34
CA LYS A 79 -4.52 10.00 -1.73
C LYS A 79 -5.08 11.41 -1.92
N ASN A 80 -5.91 11.85 -0.97
CA ASN A 80 -6.59 13.14 -1.02
C ASN A 80 -5.69 14.33 -0.62
N ASP A 81 -4.62 14.08 0.14
CA ASP A 81 -3.69 15.12 0.56
C ASP A 81 -3.03 15.83 -0.64
N GLN A 82 -3.14 17.15 -0.67
CA GLN A 82 -2.53 17.99 -1.71
C GLN A 82 -1.20 18.61 -1.28
N ASN A 83 -0.84 18.48 0.00
CA ASN A 83 0.33 19.15 0.57
C ASN A 83 1.60 18.29 0.56
N THR A 84 1.49 17.01 0.22
CA THR A 84 2.63 16.08 0.11
C THR A 84 2.93 15.80 -1.37
N PRO A 85 4.19 15.94 -1.81
CA PRO A 85 4.60 15.57 -3.16
C PRO A 85 4.31 14.09 -3.46
N ASP A 86 3.88 13.79 -4.68
CA ASP A 86 3.50 12.42 -5.06
C ASP A 86 4.65 11.42 -4.91
N LEU A 87 5.90 11.84 -5.13
CA LEU A 87 7.07 11.00 -4.89
C LEU A 87 7.23 10.62 -3.40
N GLU A 88 6.94 11.54 -2.49
CA GLU A 88 6.97 11.26 -1.05
C GLU A 88 5.80 10.35 -0.67
N LYS A 89 4.63 10.55 -1.28
CA LYS A 89 3.50 9.61 -1.15
C LYS A 89 3.90 8.21 -1.60
N SER A 90 4.62 8.05 -2.71
CA SER A 90 5.08 6.73 -3.17
C SER A 90 5.90 6.00 -2.10
N LYS A 91 6.84 6.69 -1.44
CA LYS A 91 7.67 6.10 -0.36
C LYS A 91 6.86 5.74 0.88
N MET A 92 5.91 6.58 1.25
CA MET A 92 4.98 6.26 2.33
C MET A 92 4.12 5.02 1.99
N LEU A 93 3.83 4.75 0.69
CA LEU A 93 3.00 3.59 0.29
C LEU A 93 3.79 2.30 0.48
N GLU A 94 5.04 2.28 0.00
CA GLU A 94 5.98 1.19 0.24
C GLU A 94 6.07 0.84 1.73
N ALA A 95 6.31 1.85 2.58
CA ALA A 95 6.43 1.62 4.02
C ALA A 95 5.14 1.09 4.65
N THR A 96 3.99 1.65 4.27
CA THR A 96 2.67 1.21 4.77
C THR A 96 2.40 -0.25 4.40
N VAL A 97 2.69 -0.63 3.15
CA VAL A 97 2.55 -2.01 2.68
C VAL A 97 3.53 -2.93 3.40
N ALA A 98 4.80 -2.51 3.57
CA ALA A 98 5.79 -3.32 4.27
C ALA A 98 5.37 -3.63 5.71
N ILE A 99 4.78 -2.66 6.43
CA ILE A 99 4.24 -2.87 7.78
C ILE A 99 3.08 -3.88 7.74
N ALA A 100 2.11 -3.67 6.86
CA ALA A 100 0.93 -4.52 6.74
C ALA A 100 1.31 -5.97 6.42
N LEU A 101 2.16 -6.19 5.40
CA LEU A 101 2.54 -7.52 4.94
C LEU A 101 3.36 -8.30 5.98
N ASN A 102 4.14 -7.60 6.81
CA ASN A 102 4.96 -8.20 7.87
C ASN A 102 4.25 -8.34 9.22
N SER A 103 3.01 -7.85 9.34
CA SER A 103 2.26 -7.98 10.58
C SER A 103 1.90 -9.44 10.87
N GLU A 104 2.11 -9.86 12.11
CA GLU A 104 1.60 -11.13 12.63
C GLU A 104 0.12 -11.06 13.03
N ASN A 105 -0.45 -9.85 13.07
CA ASN A 105 -1.84 -9.60 13.48
C ASN A 105 -2.82 -9.61 12.31
N LEU A 106 -2.36 -9.95 11.10
CA LEU A 106 -3.15 -9.94 9.87
C LEU A 106 -2.96 -11.26 9.13
N GLU A 107 -4.08 -11.82 8.69
CA GLU A 107 -4.14 -12.98 7.82
C GLU A 107 -3.80 -12.59 6.36
N PRO A 108 -3.39 -13.55 5.51
CA PRO A 108 -3.06 -13.28 4.10
C PRO A 108 -4.15 -12.50 3.36
N LYS A 109 -5.43 -12.80 3.60
CA LYS A 109 -6.56 -12.09 2.98
C LYS A 109 -6.59 -10.59 3.33
N GLN A 110 -6.32 -10.24 4.58
CA GLN A 110 -6.32 -8.85 5.06
C GLN A 110 -5.11 -8.09 4.52
N LYS A 111 -3.95 -8.75 4.48
CA LYS A 111 -2.73 -8.25 3.85
C LYS A 111 -2.96 -7.92 2.38
N GLN A 112 -3.65 -8.81 1.64
CA GLN A 112 -3.98 -8.60 0.24
C GLN A 112 -4.92 -7.40 0.06
N GLN A 113 -5.95 -7.24 0.89
CA GLN A 113 -6.86 -6.09 0.82
C GLN A 113 -6.13 -4.75 1.00
N MET A 114 -5.22 -4.67 1.99
CA MET A 114 -4.42 -3.47 2.21
C MET A 114 -3.44 -3.21 1.04
N LEU A 115 -2.82 -4.27 0.51
CA LEU A 115 -1.95 -4.19 -0.66
C LEU A 115 -2.69 -3.63 -1.87
N GLU A 116 -3.84 -4.21 -2.21
CA GLU A 116 -4.67 -3.78 -3.34
C GLU A 116 -5.10 -2.33 -3.21
N LYS A 117 -5.48 -1.89 -2.01
CA LYS A 117 -5.79 -0.48 -1.74
C LYS A 117 -4.58 0.42 -1.95
N ALA A 118 -3.40 0.01 -1.48
CA ALA A 118 -2.18 0.79 -1.67
C ALA A 118 -1.78 0.88 -3.15
N VAL A 119 -1.99 -0.18 -3.93
CA VAL A 119 -1.81 -0.17 -5.39
C VAL A 119 -2.79 0.80 -6.04
N ASP A 120 -4.08 0.77 -5.68
CA ASP A 120 -5.08 1.71 -6.21
C ASP A 120 -4.67 3.17 -5.94
N VAL A 121 -4.19 3.47 -4.73
CA VAL A 121 -3.67 4.81 -4.40
C VAL A 121 -2.42 5.14 -5.21
N GLY A 122 -1.48 4.20 -5.32
CA GLY A 122 -0.27 4.37 -6.12
C GLY A 122 -0.55 4.66 -7.59
N LEU A 123 -1.55 4.00 -8.19
CA LEU A 123 -1.98 4.22 -9.57
C LEU A 123 -2.73 5.55 -9.77
N SER A 124 -3.23 6.15 -8.70
CA SER A 124 -3.92 7.45 -8.74
C SER A 124 -3.00 8.67 -8.64
N LEU A 125 -1.69 8.47 -8.44
CA LEU A 125 -0.71 9.57 -8.39
C LEU A 125 -0.63 10.28 -9.75
N LYS A 126 -0.32 11.58 -9.74
CA LYS A 126 -0.52 12.46 -10.92
C LYS A 126 0.47 12.18 -12.03
N ASP A 127 1.72 11.88 -11.70
CA ASP A 127 2.80 11.68 -12.67
C ASP A 127 3.29 10.23 -12.77
N ASP A 128 3.70 9.84 -13.97
CA ASP A 128 4.14 8.49 -14.33
C ASP A 128 5.34 8.02 -13.48
N ALA A 129 6.23 8.93 -13.07
CA ALA A 129 7.42 8.58 -12.31
C ALA A 129 7.07 8.23 -10.85
N SER A 130 6.17 9.00 -10.24
CA SER A 130 5.64 8.71 -8.91
C SER A 130 4.81 7.42 -8.91
N ARG A 131 3.98 7.19 -9.95
CA ARG A 131 3.25 5.92 -10.12
C ARG A 131 4.20 4.73 -10.24
N ALA A 132 5.22 4.83 -11.09
CA ALA A 132 6.23 3.78 -11.22
C ALA A 132 6.97 3.52 -9.91
N THR A 133 7.37 4.60 -9.20
CA THR A 133 8.04 4.49 -7.90
C THR A 133 7.14 3.82 -6.87
N ALA A 134 5.85 4.13 -6.86
CA ALA A 134 4.88 3.50 -5.96
C ALA A 134 4.73 2.01 -6.24
N ILE A 135 4.52 1.62 -7.51
CA ILE A 135 4.35 0.21 -7.88
C ILE A 135 5.63 -0.59 -7.65
N ASP A 136 6.79 -0.03 -7.96
CA ASP A 136 8.08 -0.68 -7.69
C ASP A 136 8.32 -0.86 -6.19
N GLY A 137 8.06 0.18 -5.38
CA GLY A 137 8.20 0.10 -3.92
C GLY A 137 7.23 -0.89 -3.29
N ILE A 138 5.97 -0.93 -3.74
CA ILE A 138 4.98 -1.92 -3.30
C ILE A 138 5.42 -3.34 -3.68
N THR A 139 5.91 -3.53 -4.90
CA THR A 139 6.46 -4.81 -5.37
C THR A 139 7.64 -5.24 -4.50
N ASP A 140 8.55 -4.33 -4.19
CA ASP A 140 9.69 -4.61 -3.32
C ASP A 140 9.27 -4.96 -1.89
N ALA A 141 8.23 -4.31 -1.36
CA ALA A 141 7.66 -4.64 -0.06
C ALA A 141 7.07 -6.07 -0.05
N VAL A 142 6.39 -6.50 -1.12
CA VAL A 142 5.92 -7.89 -1.27
C VAL A 142 7.10 -8.86 -1.26
N ILE A 143 8.12 -8.61 -2.08
CA ILE A 143 9.30 -9.49 -2.21
C ILE A 143 10.03 -9.64 -0.87
N LYS A 144 10.21 -8.53 -0.14
CA LYS A 144 10.93 -8.48 1.15
C LYS A 144 10.09 -8.93 2.34
N SER A 145 8.78 -9.17 2.16
CA SER A 145 7.91 -9.55 3.28
C SER A 145 8.25 -10.93 3.85
N ASN A 146 7.74 -11.21 5.05
CA ASN A 146 7.85 -12.51 5.73
C ASN A 146 6.81 -13.54 5.25
N LEU A 147 6.08 -13.24 4.17
CA LEU A 147 5.11 -14.16 3.56
C LEU A 147 5.80 -15.39 2.97
N SER A 148 5.03 -16.47 2.81
CA SER A 148 5.47 -17.63 2.03
C SER A 148 5.71 -17.24 0.57
N THR A 149 6.54 -18.00 -0.16
CA THR A 149 6.76 -17.74 -1.60
C THR A 149 5.45 -17.79 -2.40
N GLU A 150 4.55 -18.70 -2.05
CA GLU A 150 3.23 -18.82 -2.67
C GLU A 150 2.36 -17.58 -2.44
N ASP A 151 2.28 -17.11 -1.19
CA ASP A 151 1.56 -15.89 -0.85
C ASP A 151 2.18 -14.67 -1.55
N LYS A 152 3.52 -14.56 -1.58
CA LYS A 152 4.20 -13.50 -2.33
C LYS A 152 3.83 -13.53 -3.81
N GLY A 153 3.80 -14.71 -4.42
CA GLY A 153 3.36 -14.87 -5.81
C GLY A 153 1.92 -14.38 -6.01
N THR A 154 1.01 -14.75 -5.11
CA THR A 154 -0.39 -14.29 -5.13
C THR A 154 -0.50 -12.78 -5.00
N MET A 155 0.26 -12.17 -4.09
CA MET A 155 0.31 -10.71 -3.90
C MET A 155 0.84 -9.99 -5.15
N LEU A 156 1.89 -10.51 -5.80
CA LEU A 156 2.42 -9.94 -7.04
C LEU A 156 1.43 -10.04 -8.21
N ILE A 157 0.68 -11.14 -8.30
CA ILE A 157 -0.43 -11.26 -9.26
C ILE A 157 -1.50 -10.20 -8.99
N ALA A 158 -1.89 -9.99 -7.73
CA ALA A 158 -2.87 -8.96 -7.38
C ALA A 158 -2.40 -7.55 -7.77
N VAL A 159 -1.11 -7.23 -7.56
CA VAL A 159 -0.52 -5.97 -8.06
C VAL A 159 -0.64 -5.88 -9.58
N GLY A 160 -0.27 -6.95 -10.30
CA GLY A 160 -0.39 -7.03 -11.75
C GLY A 160 -1.82 -6.83 -12.25
N ASP A 161 -2.79 -7.49 -11.64
CA ASP A 161 -4.20 -7.40 -12.03
C ASP A 161 -4.75 -5.98 -11.85
N LYS A 162 -4.39 -5.29 -10.75
CA LYS A 162 -4.75 -3.88 -10.54
C LYS A 162 -4.15 -2.95 -11.58
N VAL A 163 -2.86 -3.12 -11.90
CA VAL A 163 -2.21 -2.35 -12.98
C VAL A 163 -2.94 -2.60 -14.31
N ASN A 164 -3.27 -3.86 -14.60
CA ASN A 164 -3.96 -4.25 -15.82
C ASN A 164 -5.38 -3.66 -15.92
N ALA A 165 -6.11 -3.61 -14.80
CA ALA A 165 -7.46 -3.07 -14.72
C ALA A 165 -7.53 -1.53 -14.68
N SER A 166 -6.41 -0.85 -14.44
CA SER A 166 -6.37 0.63 -14.34
C SER A 166 -6.84 1.34 -15.61
N GLU A 167 -7.10 2.64 -15.54
CA GLU A 167 -7.45 3.48 -16.70
C GLU A 167 -6.21 4.08 -17.42
N LEU A 168 -5.00 3.65 -17.03
CA LEU A 168 -3.76 4.14 -17.62
C LEU A 168 -3.61 3.75 -19.09
N SER A 169 -2.75 4.47 -19.80
CA SER A 169 -2.41 4.15 -21.20
C SER A 169 -1.81 2.75 -21.33
N ASN A 170 -1.98 2.12 -22.51
CA ASN A 170 -1.38 0.80 -22.76
C ASN A 170 0.16 0.82 -22.61
N ALA A 171 0.82 1.92 -23.00
CA ALA A 171 2.27 2.08 -22.85
C ALA A 171 2.70 2.06 -21.38
N GLU A 172 1.96 2.79 -20.55
CA GLU A 172 2.27 2.89 -19.13
C GLU A 172 1.98 1.58 -18.40
N LYS A 173 0.83 0.95 -18.67
CA LYS A 173 0.51 -0.38 -18.13
C LYS A 173 1.58 -1.40 -18.48
N GLN A 174 2.08 -1.39 -19.71
CA GLN A 174 3.16 -2.28 -20.14
C GLN A 174 4.44 -2.06 -19.32
N LYS A 175 4.81 -0.80 -19.08
CA LYS A 175 5.98 -0.46 -18.26
C LYS A 175 5.82 -0.95 -16.82
N LEU A 176 4.67 -0.69 -16.20
CA LEU A 176 4.39 -1.07 -14.82
C LEU A 176 4.30 -2.60 -14.66
N LEU A 177 3.50 -3.28 -15.49
CA LEU A 177 3.38 -4.75 -15.50
C LEU A 177 4.74 -5.42 -15.76
N GLY A 178 5.52 -4.86 -16.69
CA GLY A 178 6.85 -5.38 -17.03
C GLY A 178 7.81 -5.30 -15.85
N SER A 179 7.72 -4.22 -15.05
CA SER A 179 8.52 -4.09 -13.82
C SER A 179 8.14 -5.13 -12.77
N VAL A 180 6.83 -5.30 -12.49
CA VAL A 180 6.33 -6.28 -11.53
C VAL A 180 6.75 -7.70 -11.93
N LEU A 181 6.55 -8.06 -13.21
CA LEU A 181 6.97 -9.36 -13.74
C LEU A 181 8.48 -9.56 -13.60
N LYS A 182 9.28 -8.60 -14.06
CA LYS A 182 10.75 -8.68 -14.00
C LYS A 182 11.23 -8.91 -12.57
N LYS A 183 10.79 -8.08 -11.62
CA LYS A 183 11.18 -8.20 -10.21
C LYS A 183 10.73 -9.54 -9.60
N GLY A 184 9.51 -9.99 -9.90
CA GLY A 184 8.99 -11.27 -9.42
C GLY A 184 9.77 -12.49 -9.96
N VAL A 185 10.24 -12.43 -11.20
CA VAL A 185 11.09 -13.45 -11.83
C VAL A 185 12.50 -13.42 -11.23
N GLU A 186 13.12 -12.25 -11.15
CA GLU A 186 14.48 -12.08 -10.60
C GLU A 186 14.56 -12.54 -9.15
N ALA A 187 13.50 -12.31 -8.37
CA ALA A 187 13.39 -12.78 -7.00
C ALA A 187 12.97 -14.26 -6.85
N GLN A 188 12.75 -14.98 -7.95
CA GLN A 188 12.30 -16.38 -7.98
C GLN A 188 11.00 -16.64 -7.20
N ILE A 189 10.09 -15.66 -7.21
CA ILE A 189 8.81 -15.74 -6.51
C ILE A 189 7.69 -16.25 -7.41
N LEU A 190 7.65 -15.77 -8.66
CA LEU A 190 6.59 -16.14 -9.60
C LEU A 190 6.84 -17.55 -10.17
N SER A 191 5.86 -18.43 -10.04
CA SER A 191 5.84 -19.73 -10.73
C SER A 191 5.81 -19.56 -12.26
N PRO A 192 6.23 -20.56 -13.04
CA PRO A 192 6.15 -20.51 -14.51
C PRO A 192 4.75 -20.16 -15.03
N GLU A 193 3.70 -20.69 -14.41
CA GLU A 193 2.31 -20.42 -14.77
C GLU A 193 1.94 -18.96 -14.52
N GLN A 194 2.34 -18.40 -13.38
CA GLN A 194 2.15 -16.98 -13.05
C GLN A 194 2.93 -16.06 -13.99
N GLN A 195 4.17 -16.42 -14.32
CA GLN A 195 4.98 -15.68 -15.31
C GLN A 195 4.29 -15.68 -16.67
N GLN A 196 3.78 -16.82 -17.12
CA GLN A 196 3.07 -16.94 -18.39
C GLN A 196 1.80 -16.09 -18.41
N LEU A 197 1.02 -16.09 -17.33
CA LEU A 197 -0.19 -15.27 -17.20
C LEU A 197 0.14 -13.77 -17.33
N MET A 198 1.14 -13.29 -16.59
CA MET A 198 1.56 -11.89 -16.65
C MET A 198 2.15 -11.52 -18.02
N GLN A 199 2.90 -12.42 -18.64
CA GLN A 199 3.45 -12.23 -19.98
C GLN A 199 2.35 -12.12 -21.04
N GLN A 200 1.29 -12.94 -20.95
CA GLN A 200 0.15 -12.83 -21.86
C GLN A 200 -0.56 -11.46 -21.75
N ASN A 201 -0.67 -10.92 -20.53
CA ASN A 201 -1.24 -9.58 -20.33
C ASN A 201 -0.37 -8.49 -20.97
N LEU A 202 0.97 -8.63 -20.92
CA LEU A 202 1.90 -7.74 -21.62
C LEU A 202 1.78 -7.84 -23.14
N ASP A 203 1.74 -9.06 -23.68
CA ASP A 203 1.74 -9.30 -25.13
C ASP A 203 0.45 -8.80 -25.80
N LYS A 204 -0.71 -9.01 -25.16
CA LYS A 204 -1.99 -8.47 -25.63
C LYS A 204 -1.94 -6.95 -25.82
N ARG A 205 -1.31 -6.23 -24.89
CA ARG A 205 -1.18 -4.76 -24.92
C ARG A 205 -0.29 -4.29 -26.08
N MET A 206 0.80 -4.99 -26.35
CA MET A 206 1.67 -4.69 -27.51
C MET A 206 0.96 -4.87 -28.84
N GLY A 207 0.08 -5.88 -28.94
CA GLY A 207 -0.75 -6.12 -30.12
C GLY A 207 -1.78 -5.02 -30.35
N GLU A 208 -2.35 -4.46 -29.28
CA GLU A 208 -3.32 -3.34 -29.35
C GLU A 208 -2.65 -2.02 -29.73
N GLN A 209 -1.43 -1.75 -29.24
CA GLN A 209 -0.67 -0.54 -29.61
C GLN A 209 -0.34 -0.46 -31.11
N LYS A 210 -0.13 -1.60 -31.77
CA LYS A 210 0.20 -1.65 -33.21
C LYS A 210 -1.01 -1.47 -34.13
N LYS A 211 -2.23 -1.37 -33.59
CA LYS A 211 -3.49 -1.24 -34.37
C LYS A 211 -3.99 0.21 -34.48
N VAL A 212 -3.20 1.19 -34.06
CA VAL A 212 -3.48 2.63 -34.16
C VAL A 212 -2.48 3.27 -35.11
#